data_AF-A0A6H9LQA6-F1
#
_entry.id   AF-A0A6H9LQA6-F1
#
_cell.length_a   1.000
_cell.length_b   1.000
_cell.length_c   1.000
_cell.angle_alpha   90.00
_cell.angle_beta   90.00
_cell.angle_gamma   90.00
#
_symmetry.space_group_name_H-M   'P 1'
#
loop_
_entity.id
_entity.type
_entity.pdbx_description
1 polymer ?
#
loop_
_entity_poly.entity_id
_entity_poly.type
_entity_poly.pdbx_seq_one_letter_code
_entity_poly.pdbx_strand_id
1 'polypeptide(L)'
;MTKWKLPHITKPINIIVGGYGSGKSEVSVNLARTLVLDQDFKNRPISILDLDIVNPYFRSREASVELEKLGIEAINPEGSEYYADLPIILPQIKGVIQNAQGTVICDVGGDDVGARVLSSLETSFHRKSYDMFLVLNANRPFTSSVASTQKLIGEIESSSRLRFSGIISNSHLMDYTTADTIIDGIKLSEAVSKEINLPITCICAETKILDLMTKNKIKYPVLPLNRSLLKPWE
;
A
#
# COMPACT_ATOMS: atom_id res chain seq x y z
N MET A 1 19.44 11.14 -14.52
CA MET A 1 18.11 10.70 -14.06
C MET A 1 17.68 11.57 -12.91
N THR A 2 16.48 12.14 -13.00
CA THR A 2 16.02 13.21 -12.11
C THR A 2 15.40 12.57 -10.86
N LYS A 3 16.09 12.59 -9.70
CA LYS A 3 15.58 11.95 -8.47
C LYS A 3 14.27 12.59 -8.00
N TRP A 4 13.18 11.85 -7.92
CA TRP A 4 11.93 12.31 -7.31
C TRP A 4 12.07 12.39 -5.78
N LYS A 5 11.29 13.26 -5.13
CA LYS A 5 11.18 13.25 -3.67
C LYS A 5 10.39 12.01 -3.27
N LEU A 6 10.96 11.16 -2.42
CA LEU A 6 10.31 9.93 -1.95
C LEU A 6 9.24 10.23 -0.88
N PRO A 7 8.23 9.35 -0.71
CA PRO A 7 7.25 9.46 0.36
C PRO A 7 7.93 9.51 1.73
N HIS A 8 7.44 10.38 2.61
CA HIS A 8 7.97 10.51 3.97
C HIS A 8 7.19 9.60 4.92
N ILE A 9 7.81 8.50 5.36
CA ILE A 9 7.24 7.54 6.29
C ILE A 9 7.83 7.77 7.68
N THR A 10 6.98 7.87 8.71
CA THR A 10 7.45 8.15 10.09
C THR A 10 6.95 7.14 11.09
N LYS A 11 5.70 6.70 10.95
CA LYS A 11 5.07 5.76 11.87
C LYS A 11 5.69 4.39 11.75
N PRO A 12 5.83 3.65 12.87
CA PRO A 12 6.35 2.30 12.83
C PRO A 12 5.43 1.36 12.07
N ILE A 13 4.12 1.61 12.02
CA ILE A 13 3.16 0.75 11.32
C ILE A 13 2.54 1.51 10.13
N ASN A 14 2.57 0.92 8.95
CA ASN A 14 2.07 1.54 7.71
C ASN A 14 1.11 0.56 7.02
N ILE A 15 -0.18 0.84 7.13
CA ILE A 15 -1.25 -0.02 6.62
C ILE A 15 -1.60 0.44 5.21
N ILE A 16 -1.44 -0.43 4.23
CA ILE A 16 -1.72 -0.17 2.82
C ILE A 16 -3.01 -0.90 2.45
N VAL A 17 -4.06 -0.13 2.13
CA VAL A 17 -5.40 -0.67 1.89
C VAL A 17 -6.13 0.13 0.82
N GLY A 18 -7.15 -0.44 0.19
CA GLY A 18 -7.88 0.17 -0.91
C GLY A 18 -8.51 -0.87 -1.83
N GLY A 19 -9.40 -0.45 -2.73
CA GLY A 19 -10.27 -1.37 -3.48
C GLY A 19 -9.53 -2.46 -4.28
N TYR A 20 -10.26 -3.51 -4.67
CA TYR A 20 -9.71 -4.58 -5.49
C TYR A 20 -9.04 -4.04 -6.76
N GLY A 21 -7.85 -4.55 -7.07
CA GLY A 21 -7.07 -4.15 -8.23
C GLY A 21 -6.50 -2.72 -8.18
N SER A 22 -6.51 -2.03 -7.04
CA SER A 22 -5.89 -0.70 -6.91
C SER A 22 -4.36 -0.73 -6.89
N GLY A 23 -3.74 -1.91 -6.82
CA GLY A 23 -2.28 -2.10 -6.84
C GLY A 23 -1.60 -2.06 -5.46
N LYS A 24 -2.34 -2.35 -4.39
CA LYS A 24 -1.84 -2.38 -3.00
C LYS A 24 -0.55 -3.17 -2.83
N SER A 25 -0.53 -4.43 -3.24
CA SER A 25 0.62 -5.31 -3.07
C SER A 25 1.87 -4.74 -3.75
N GLU A 26 1.73 -4.21 -4.96
CA GLU A 26 2.84 -3.59 -5.70
C GLU A 26 3.32 -2.31 -5.00
N VAL A 27 2.40 -1.49 -4.48
CA VAL A 27 2.73 -0.32 -3.65
C VAL A 27 3.47 -0.73 -2.39
N SER A 28 2.98 -1.74 -1.66
CA SER A 28 3.58 -2.26 -0.43
C SER A 28 5.02 -2.76 -0.65
N VAL A 29 5.23 -3.56 -1.71
CA VAL A 29 6.55 -4.10 -2.07
C VAL A 29 7.52 -2.99 -2.48
N ASN A 30 7.09 -2.04 -3.33
CA ASN A 30 7.96 -0.95 -3.77
C ASN A 30 8.24 0.05 -2.65
N LEU A 31 7.29 0.26 -1.74
CA LEU A 31 7.52 1.07 -0.54
C LEU A 31 8.62 0.42 0.31
N ALA A 32 8.53 -0.88 0.61
CA ALA A 32 9.53 -1.60 1.40
C ALA A 32 10.93 -1.47 0.78
N ARG A 33 11.05 -1.70 -0.53
CA ARG A 33 12.30 -1.55 -1.29
C ARG A 33 12.84 -0.13 -1.28
N THR A 34 11.96 0.86 -1.39
CA THR A 34 12.35 2.27 -1.35
C THR A 34 12.92 2.61 0.03
N LEU A 35 12.24 2.18 1.09
CA LEU A 35 12.66 2.46 2.47
C LEU A 35 13.99 1.78 2.81
N VAL A 36 14.22 0.51 2.42
CA VAL A 36 15.48 -0.17 2.76
C VAL A 36 16.71 0.43 2.09
N LEU A 37 16.51 1.12 0.96
CA LEU A 37 17.56 1.82 0.23
C LEU A 37 17.75 3.28 0.71
N ASP A 38 16.83 3.79 1.52
CA ASP A 38 16.87 5.14 2.06
C ASP A 38 17.85 5.23 3.24
N GLN A 39 18.70 6.26 3.25
CA GLN A 39 19.67 6.47 4.32
C GLN A 39 19.00 6.79 5.66
N ASP A 40 17.81 7.39 5.65
CA ASP A 40 17.07 7.71 6.87
C ASP A 40 16.55 6.45 7.59
N PHE A 41 16.53 5.31 6.89
CA PHE A 41 16.10 4.01 7.41
C PHE A 41 17.29 3.06 7.64
N LYS A 42 18.53 3.56 7.53
CA LYS A 42 19.71 2.75 7.81
C LYS A 42 19.67 2.24 9.25
N ASN A 43 19.89 0.93 9.42
CA ASN A 43 19.78 0.21 10.70
C ASN A 43 18.37 0.17 11.31
N ARG A 44 17.33 0.57 10.57
CA ARG A 44 15.93 0.38 10.98
C ARG A 44 15.41 -0.90 10.31
N PRO A 45 15.05 -1.94 11.07
CA PRO A 45 14.46 -3.14 10.50
C PRO A 45 13.19 -2.80 9.71
N ILE A 46 12.99 -3.43 8.56
CA ILE A 46 11.78 -3.29 7.75
C ILE A 46 11.16 -4.66 7.61
N SER A 47 9.86 -4.75 7.85
CA SER A 47 9.08 -5.96 7.61
C SER A 47 7.84 -5.67 6.78
N ILE A 48 7.40 -6.67 6.02
CA ILE A 48 6.14 -6.65 5.27
C ILE A 48 5.25 -7.81 5.73
N LEU A 49 3.98 -7.51 5.98
CA LEU A 49 2.96 -8.47 6.37
C LEU A 49 1.96 -8.64 5.23
N ASP A 50 1.79 -9.86 4.74
CA ASP A 50 0.81 -10.18 3.71
C ASP A 50 -0.53 -10.58 4.34
N LEU A 51 -1.47 -9.62 4.38
CA LEU A 51 -2.81 -9.74 4.96
C LEU A 51 -3.93 -9.78 3.91
N ASP A 52 -3.63 -9.83 2.61
CA ASP A 52 -4.63 -9.87 1.54
C ASP A 52 -5.16 -11.29 1.28
N ILE A 53 -6.24 -11.66 1.97
CA ILE A 53 -6.74 -13.03 1.96
C ILE A 53 -7.58 -13.35 0.71
N VAL A 54 -7.82 -12.36 -0.13
CA VAL A 54 -8.82 -12.40 -1.22
C VAL A 54 -8.16 -12.74 -2.54
N ASN A 55 -7.00 -12.14 -2.80
CA ASN A 55 -6.36 -12.29 -4.10
C ASN A 55 -5.45 -13.53 -4.13
N PRO A 56 -5.73 -14.55 -4.97
CA PRO A 56 -4.85 -15.72 -5.09
C PRO A 56 -3.53 -15.42 -5.82
N TYR A 57 -3.45 -14.31 -6.55
CA TYR A 57 -2.29 -13.90 -7.37
C TYR A 57 -1.88 -12.46 -7.04
N PHE A 58 -0.67 -12.02 -7.40
CA PHE A 58 -0.20 -10.64 -7.20
C PHE A 58 -0.20 -10.21 -5.75
N ARG A 59 0.36 -11.07 -4.91
CA ARG A 59 0.47 -10.82 -3.48
C ARG A 59 1.88 -10.41 -3.13
N SER A 60 2.03 -9.59 -2.09
CA SER A 60 3.36 -9.23 -1.57
C SER A 60 4.23 -10.45 -1.25
N ARG A 61 3.62 -11.58 -0.85
CA ARG A 61 4.33 -12.86 -0.62
C ARG A 61 5.16 -13.33 -1.81
N GLU A 62 4.74 -13.06 -3.05
CA GLU A 62 5.46 -13.51 -4.25
C GLU A 62 6.81 -12.80 -4.37
N ALA A 63 6.96 -11.62 -3.74
CA ALA A 63 8.21 -10.88 -3.68
C ALA A 63 9.08 -11.23 -2.45
N SER A 64 8.67 -12.15 -1.57
CA SER A 64 9.34 -12.40 -0.28
C SER A 64 10.82 -12.74 -0.44
N VAL A 65 11.16 -13.66 -1.34
CA VAL A 65 12.56 -14.07 -1.58
C VAL A 65 13.42 -12.88 -2.00
N GLU A 66 12.90 -12.01 -2.86
CA GLU A 66 13.64 -10.83 -3.32
C GLU A 66 13.71 -9.74 -2.24
N LEU A 67 12.70 -9.61 -1.39
CA LEU A 67 12.70 -8.69 -0.25
C LEU A 67 13.66 -9.14 0.85
N GLU A 68 13.71 -10.43 1.16
CA GLU A 68 14.62 -11.02 2.14
C GLU A 68 16.07 -10.87 1.73
N LYS A 69 16.40 -11.01 0.44
CA LYS A 69 17.74 -10.71 -0.10
C LYS A 69 18.17 -9.26 0.14
N LEU A 70 17.23 -8.33 0.27
CA LEU A 70 17.47 -6.93 0.61
C LEU A 70 17.50 -6.67 2.13
N GLY A 71 17.32 -7.71 2.96
CA GLY A 71 17.24 -7.60 4.41
C GLY A 71 15.88 -7.16 4.94
N ILE A 72 14.81 -7.25 4.13
CA ILE A 72 13.43 -6.98 4.54
C ILE A 72 12.81 -8.31 4.99
N GLU A 73 12.27 -8.34 6.20
CA GLU A 73 11.58 -9.53 6.73
C GLU A 73 10.18 -9.65 6.11
N ALA A 74 9.88 -10.77 5.46
CA ALA A 74 8.56 -11.05 4.91
C ALA A 74 7.81 -12.04 5.81
N ILE A 75 6.66 -11.63 6.34
CA ILE A 75 5.84 -12.46 7.23
C ILE A 75 4.55 -12.81 6.48
N ASN A 76 4.45 -14.08 6.12
CA ASN A 76 3.40 -14.60 5.27
C ASN A 76 2.85 -15.91 5.87
N PRO A 77 1.57 -16.24 5.63
CA PRO A 77 1.08 -17.60 5.83
C PRO A 77 1.87 -18.62 5.00
N GLU A 78 2.38 -19.67 5.65
CA GLU A 78 3.35 -20.61 5.08
C GLU A 78 2.74 -21.62 4.08
N GLY A 79 1.46 -21.97 4.23
CA GLY A 79 0.82 -23.00 3.41
C GLY A 79 0.12 -22.49 2.16
N SER A 80 -0.35 -23.44 1.35
CA SER A 80 -1.16 -23.19 0.15
C SER A 80 -2.59 -22.75 0.48
N GLU A 81 -3.04 -22.98 1.72
CA GLU A 81 -4.41 -22.75 2.19
C GLU A 81 -4.46 -21.51 3.09
N TYR A 82 -4.25 -20.34 2.48
CA TYR A 82 -4.11 -19.08 3.20
C TYR A 82 -5.22 -18.81 4.25
N TYR A 83 -6.47 -19.17 3.98
CA TYR A 83 -7.58 -18.98 4.92
C TYR A 83 -7.46 -19.85 6.18
N ALA A 84 -6.93 -21.06 6.04
CA ALA A 84 -6.68 -21.97 7.16
C ALA A 84 -5.43 -21.53 7.95
N ASP A 85 -4.45 -20.95 7.24
CA ASP A 85 -3.16 -20.58 7.81
C ASP A 85 -3.16 -19.20 8.47
N LEU A 86 -4.00 -18.26 8.02
CA LEU A 86 -4.05 -16.92 8.61
C LEU A 86 -4.30 -16.96 10.13
N PRO A 87 -5.29 -17.71 10.66
CA PRO A 87 -5.48 -17.83 12.11
C PRO A 87 -4.24 -18.29 12.88
N ILE A 88 -3.37 -19.10 12.25
CA ILE A 88 -2.15 -19.65 12.86
C ILE A 88 -1.10 -18.55 13.06
N ILE A 89 -0.96 -17.65 12.09
CA ILE A 89 0.05 -16.59 12.13
C ILE A 89 -0.45 -15.27 12.74
N LEU A 90 -1.76 -15.12 12.98
CA LEU A 90 -2.32 -13.92 13.61
C LEU A 90 -1.63 -13.55 14.94
N PRO A 91 -1.28 -14.48 15.84
CA PRO A 91 -0.51 -14.15 17.05
C PRO A 91 0.86 -13.52 16.76
N GLN A 92 1.58 -14.04 15.76
CA GLN A 92 2.87 -13.49 15.32
C GLN A 92 2.69 -12.08 14.74
N ILE A 93 1.71 -11.89 13.85
CA ILE A 93 1.36 -10.57 13.29
C ILE A 93 1.04 -9.58 14.41
N LYS A 94 0.23 -9.98 15.39
CA LYS A 94 -0.11 -9.12 16.55
C LYS A 94 1.14 -8.72 17.32
N GLY A 95 2.04 -9.67 17.59
CA GLY A 95 3.30 -9.41 18.28
C GLY A 95 4.19 -8.42 17.54
N VAL A 96 4.30 -8.55 16.21
CA VAL A 96 5.09 -7.66 15.35
C VAL A 96 4.51 -6.25 15.32
N ILE A 97 3.18 -6.11 15.24
CA ILE A 97 2.52 -4.79 15.27
C ILE A 97 2.69 -4.13 16.64
N GLN A 98 2.49 -4.86 17.74
CA GLN A 98 2.55 -4.31 19.10
C GLN A 98 3.96 -3.90 19.51
N ASN A 99 4.98 -4.66 19.07
CA ASN A 99 6.37 -4.50 19.50
C ASN A 99 7.29 -4.08 18.36
N ALA A 100 6.76 -3.36 17.37
CA ALA A 100 7.50 -2.97 16.17
C ALA A 100 8.84 -2.29 16.52
N GLN A 101 9.94 -2.96 16.21
CA GLN A 101 11.31 -2.47 16.40
C GLN A 101 11.78 -1.57 15.25
N GLY A 102 10.95 -1.40 14.21
CA GLY A 102 11.33 -0.71 12.99
C GLY A 102 10.13 -0.19 12.20
N THR A 103 10.08 -0.50 10.90
CA THR A 103 8.97 -0.14 10.02
C THR A 103 8.27 -1.40 9.52
N VAL A 104 7.00 -1.53 9.87
CA VAL A 104 6.11 -2.61 9.44
C VAL A 104 5.18 -2.08 8.36
N ILE A 105 5.15 -2.76 7.22
CA ILE A 105 4.23 -2.47 6.12
C ILE A 105 3.17 -3.59 6.11
N CYS A 106 1.90 -3.23 6.26
CA CYS A 106 0.81 -4.20 6.22
C CYS A 106 0.11 -4.10 4.86
N ASP A 107 0.23 -5.13 4.03
CA ASP A 107 -0.45 -5.25 2.75
C ASP A 107 -1.83 -5.87 2.96
N VAL A 108 -2.90 -5.07 2.91
CA VAL A 108 -4.23 -5.48 3.37
C VAL A 108 -5.21 -5.54 2.21
N GLY A 109 -6.00 -6.62 2.15
CA GLY A 109 -7.13 -6.76 1.22
C GLY A 109 -8.10 -5.57 1.24
N GLY A 110 -8.70 -5.29 0.09
CA GLY A 110 -9.45 -4.06 -0.16
C GLY A 110 -10.96 -4.09 0.09
N ASP A 111 -11.47 -5.21 0.55
CA ASP A 111 -12.88 -5.52 0.63
C ASP A 111 -13.31 -5.79 2.09
N ASP A 112 -14.57 -6.20 2.27
CA ASP A 112 -15.12 -6.61 3.57
C ASP A 112 -14.23 -7.61 4.31
N VAL A 113 -13.43 -8.40 3.59
CA VAL A 113 -12.60 -9.44 4.15
C VAL A 113 -11.31 -8.84 4.72
N GLY A 114 -10.61 -7.99 3.97
CA GLY A 114 -9.45 -7.26 4.48
C GLY A 114 -9.80 -6.36 5.68
N ALA A 115 -10.97 -5.74 5.65
CA ALA A 115 -11.54 -5.01 6.78
C ALA A 115 -11.71 -5.88 8.04
N ARG A 116 -12.18 -7.13 7.91
CA ARG A 116 -12.30 -8.07 9.04
C ARG A 116 -10.93 -8.46 9.60
N VAL A 117 -9.92 -8.64 8.76
CA VAL A 117 -8.55 -8.88 9.23
C VAL A 117 -8.08 -7.71 10.09
N LEU A 118 -8.24 -6.47 9.62
CA LEU A 118 -7.90 -5.28 10.40
C LEU A 118 -8.68 -5.20 11.71
N SER A 119 -9.98 -5.48 11.68
CA SER A 119 -10.85 -5.52 12.86
C SER A 119 -10.36 -6.50 13.92
N SER A 120 -9.79 -7.65 13.52
CA SER A 120 -9.22 -8.66 14.43
C SER A 120 -7.88 -8.26 15.06
N LEU A 121 -7.21 -7.27 14.45
CA LEU A 121 -5.93 -6.71 14.84
C LEU A 121 -6.06 -5.32 15.49
N GLU A 122 -7.27 -4.76 15.56
CA GLU A 122 -7.50 -3.38 16.00
C GLU A 122 -6.85 -3.05 17.35
N THR A 123 -6.98 -3.94 18.34
CA THR A 123 -6.38 -3.74 19.67
C THR A 123 -4.86 -3.74 19.68
N SER A 124 -4.22 -4.22 18.60
CA SER A 124 -2.77 -4.14 18.40
C SER A 124 -2.33 -2.78 17.84
N PHE A 125 -3.24 -2.01 17.22
CA PHE A 125 -2.91 -0.71 16.64
C PHE A 125 -3.20 0.43 17.62
N HIS A 126 -2.15 1.07 18.13
CA HIS A 126 -2.31 2.32 18.87
C HIS A 126 -2.45 3.50 17.89
N ARG A 127 -3.42 4.40 18.10
CA ARG A 127 -3.69 5.52 17.17
C ARG A 127 -2.48 6.40 16.82
N LYS A 128 -1.46 6.46 17.69
CA LYS A 128 -0.24 7.24 17.44
C LYS A 128 0.88 6.43 16.75
N SER A 129 0.75 5.11 16.63
CA SER A 129 1.79 4.21 16.10
C SER A 129 1.57 3.78 14.65
N TYR A 130 0.42 4.08 14.04
CA TYR A 130 0.16 3.72 12.66
C TYR A 130 -0.19 4.92 11.77
N ASP A 131 0.11 4.78 10.49
CA ASP A 131 -0.57 5.47 9.41
C ASP A 131 -1.30 4.45 8.54
N MET A 132 -2.51 4.78 8.12
CA MET A 132 -3.31 3.96 7.21
C MET A 132 -3.56 4.71 5.92
N PHE A 133 -3.09 4.16 4.81
CA PHE A 133 -3.09 4.83 3.52
C PHE A 133 -4.08 4.18 2.56
N LEU A 134 -4.94 5.00 1.96
CA LEU A 134 -5.81 4.58 0.87
C LEU A 134 -5.02 4.54 -0.43
N VAL A 135 -4.88 3.37 -1.04
CA VAL A 135 -4.41 3.21 -2.41
C VAL A 135 -5.58 3.47 -3.36
N LEU A 136 -5.59 4.67 -3.95
CA LEU A 136 -6.63 5.16 -4.83
C LEU A 136 -6.23 4.93 -6.29
N ASN A 137 -7.07 4.21 -7.03
CA ASN A 137 -6.95 4.05 -8.48
C ASN A 137 -8.22 4.59 -9.16
N ALA A 138 -8.09 5.69 -9.90
CA ALA A 138 -9.21 6.33 -10.59
C ALA A 138 -9.88 5.43 -11.65
N ASN A 139 -9.18 4.38 -12.09
CA ASN A 139 -9.66 3.43 -13.09
C ASN A 139 -10.40 2.23 -12.48
N ARG A 140 -10.77 2.28 -11.19
CA ARG A 140 -11.54 1.22 -10.52
C ARG A 140 -12.96 1.69 -10.21
N PRO A 141 -13.99 0.84 -10.39
CA PRO A 141 -15.40 1.24 -10.17
C PRO A 141 -15.67 1.83 -8.79
N PHE A 142 -15.02 1.29 -7.76
CA PHE A 142 -15.23 1.70 -6.36
C PHE A 142 -14.47 2.97 -5.96
N THR A 143 -13.56 3.46 -6.80
CA THR A 143 -12.78 4.68 -6.55
C THR A 143 -12.70 5.57 -7.79
N SER A 144 -13.72 5.52 -8.65
CA SER A 144 -13.82 6.29 -9.90
C SER A 144 -14.30 7.74 -9.69
N SER A 145 -14.76 8.08 -8.48
CA SER A 145 -15.29 9.40 -8.15
C SER A 145 -15.05 9.73 -6.68
N VAL A 146 -15.22 11.01 -6.31
CA VAL A 146 -15.12 11.44 -4.91
C VAL A 146 -16.14 10.69 -4.03
N ALA A 147 -17.39 10.60 -4.48
CA ALA A 147 -18.48 9.97 -3.74
C ALA A 147 -18.24 8.46 -3.52
N SER A 148 -17.83 7.73 -4.56
CA SER A 148 -17.52 6.30 -4.43
C SER A 148 -16.31 6.05 -3.53
N THR A 149 -15.28 6.88 -3.63
CA THR A 149 -14.11 6.81 -2.74
C THR A 149 -14.48 7.11 -1.27
N GLN A 150 -15.30 8.13 -1.02
CA GLN A 150 -15.80 8.44 0.34
C GLN A 150 -16.57 7.28 0.94
N LYS A 151 -17.44 6.64 0.15
CA LYS A 151 -18.19 5.46 0.58
C LYS A 151 -17.24 4.33 0.99
N LEU A 152 -16.26 4.01 0.14
CA LEU A 152 -15.26 2.97 0.43
C LEU A 152 -14.47 3.26 1.71
N ILE A 153 -14.03 4.51 1.90
CA ILE A 153 -13.35 4.94 3.13
C ILE A 153 -14.24 4.70 4.35
N GLY A 154 -15.49 5.15 4.30
CA GLY A 154 -16.44 4.99 5.41
C GLY A 154 -16.69 3.52 5.77
N GLU A 155 -16.84 2.66 4.76
CA GLU A 155 -17.00 1.21 4.95
C GLU A 155 -15.78 0.58 5.63
N ILE A 156 -14.58 0.90 5.17
CA ILE A 156 -13.32 0.37 5.74
C ILE A 156 -13.09 0.91 7.16
N GLU A 157 -13.26 2.21 7.41
CA GLU A 157 -13.08 2.79 8.74
C GLU A 157 -14.10 2.24 9.75
N SER A 158 -15.35 2.08 9.33
CA SER A 158 -16.41 1.53 10.20
C SER A 158 -16.14 0.09 10.60
N SER A 159 -15.68 -0.73 9.65
CA SER A 159 -15.46 -2.17 9.85
C SER A 159 -14.15 -2.46 10.58
N SER A 160 -13.06 -1.77 10.21
CA SER A 160 -11.75 -1.92 10.85
C SER A 160 -11.64 -1.20 12.20
N ARG A 161 -12.47 -0.17 12.44
CA ARG A 161 -12.36 0.80 13.54
C ARG A 161 -11.05 1.60 13.55
N LEU A 162 -10.33 1.59 12.43
CA LEU A 162 -9.14 2.41 12.20
C LEU A 162 -9.51 3.65 11.38
N ARG A 163 -8.59 4.61 11.30
CA ARG A 163 -8.79 5.85 10.52
C ARG A 163 -7.70 6.01 9.48
N PHE A 164 -8.07 6.46 8.29
CA PHE A 164 -7.11 6.80 7.27
C PHE A 164 -6.31 8.04 7.66
N SER A 165 -5.02 8.01 7.32
CA SER A 165 -4.07 9.11 7.52
C SER A 165 -3.70 9.82 6.21
N GLY A 166 -3.91 9.18 5.06
CA GLY A 166 -3.52 9.76 3.77
C GLY A 166 -3.90 8.92 2.56
N ILE A 167 -3.63 9.46 1.38
CA ILE A 167 -3.95 8.89 0.07
C ILE A 167 -2.65 8.61 -0.70
N ILE A 168 -2.54 7.41 -1.26
CA ILE A 168 -1.54 7.04 -2.25
C ILE A 168 -2.25 6.95 -3.61
N SER A 169 -1.91 7.84 -4.53
CA SER A 169 -2.50 7.86 -5.87
C SER A 169 -1.80 6.85 -6.77
N ASN A 170 -2.46 5.74 -7.11
CA ASN A 170 -1.95 4.68 -7.98
C ASN A 170 -2.92 4.37 -9.12
N SER A 171 -3.11 5.32 -10.04
CA SER A 171 -4.07 5.19 -11.14
C SER A 171 -3.47 4.48 -12.36
N HIS A 172 -3.09 3.21 -12.20
CA HIS A 172 -2.56 2.39 -13.28
C HIS A 172 -3.68 1.70 -14.10
N LEU A 173 -3.36 1.41 -15.36
CA LEU A 173 -4.11 0.55 -16.29
C LEU A 173 -3.22 -0.60 -16.81
N MET A 174 -2.30 -1.07 -15.95
CA MET A 174 -1.29 -2.07 -16.31
C MET A 174 -0.49 -1.59 -17.54
N ASP A 175 -0.41 -2.37 -18.60
CA ASP A 175 0.38 -2.05 -19.80
C ASP A 175 -0.17 -0.84 -20.58
N TYR A 176 -1.42 -0.43 -20.32
CA TYR A 176 -2.05 0.75 -20.92
C TYR A 176 -1.88 2.03 -20.08
N THR A 177 -1.08 1.99 -19.01
CA THR A 177 -0.83 3.18 -18.19
C THR A 177 -0.07 4.21 -18.99
N THR A 178 -0.60 5.43 -19.08
CA THR A 178 0.05 6.57 -19.74
C THR A 178 0.29 7.72 -18.75
N ALA A 179 1.05 8.74 -19.16
CA ALA A 179 1.22 9.94 -18.36
C ALA A 179 -0.11 10.64 -18.06
N ASP A 180 -1.05 10.65 -19.01
CA ASP A 180 -2.39 11.24 -18.82
C ASP A 180 -3.20 10.45 -17.79
N THR A 181 -3.09 9.11 -17.80
CA THR A 181 -3.70 8.25 -16.77
C THR A 181 -3.22 8.63 -15.36
N ILE A 182 -1.93 8.92 -15.20
CA ILE A 182 -1.37 9.37 -13.92
C ILE A 182 -1.88 10.76 -13.53
N ILE A 183 -1.95 11.70 -14.48
CA ILE A 183 -2.43 13.06 -14.25
C ILE A 183 -3.92 13.06 -13.84
N ASP A 184 -4.76 12.26 -14.49
CA ASP A 184 -6.17 12.17 -14.12
C ASP A 184 -6.36 11.51 -12.75
N GLY A 185 -5.52 10.53 -12.42
CA GLY A 185 -5.42 9.96 -11.07
C GLY A 185 -5.07 11.00 -10.00
N ILE A 186 -4.11 11.88 -10.29
CA ILE A 186 -3.73 12.99 -9.40
C ILE A 186 -4.92 13.92 -9.19
N LYS A 187 -5.61 14.35 -10.25
CA LYS A 187 -6.77 15.26 -10.15
C LYS A 187 -7.88 14.67 -9.27
N LEU A 188 -8.19 13.38 -9.44
CA LEU A 188 -9.19 12.73 -8.59
C LEU A 188 -8.71 12.64 -7.13
N SER A 189 -7.44 12.29 -6.90
CA SER A 189 -6.87 12.24 -5.57
C SER A 189 -6.88 13.61 -4.88
N GLU A 190 -6.66 14.70 -5.60
CA GLU A 190 -6.76 16.07 -5.10
C GLU A 190 -8.20 16.44 -4.73
N ALA A 191 -9.16 16.07 -5.57
CA ALA A 191 -10.57 16.29 -5.28
C ALA A 191 -11.02 15.52 -4.03
N VAL A 192 -10.63 14.24 -3.92
CA VAL A 192 -10.89 13.42 -2.73
C VAL A 192 -10.20 14.04 -1.51
N SER A 193 -8.90 14.30 -1.59
CA SER A 193 -8.07 14.89 -0.53
C SER A 193 -8.72 16.13 0.09
N LYS A 194 -9.19 17.05 -0.76
CA LYS A 194 -9.89 18.26 -0.34
C LYS A 194 -11.20 17.97 0.39
N GLU A 195 -11.98 17.03 -0.13
CA GLU A 195 -13.31 16.71 0.40
C GLU A 195 -13.25 16.01 1.77
N ILE A 196 -12.34 15.05 1.94
CA ILE A 196 -12.23 14.24 3.17
C ILE A 196 -11.13 14.73 4.12
N ASN A 197 -10.42 15.80 3.75
CA ASN A 197 -9.32 16.38 4.51
C ASN A 197 -8.20 15.36 4.85
N LEU A 198 -7.81 14.55 3.87
CA LEU A 198 -6.65 13.64 3.97
C LEU A 198 -5.53 14.09 3.03
N PRO A 199 -4.27 14.13 3.47
CA PRO A 199 -3.16 14.49 2.60
C PRO A 199 -2.89 13.43 1.53
N ILE A 200 -2.40 13.86 0.37
CA ILE A 200 -1.79 12.96 -0.61
C ILE A 200 -0.35 12.67 -0.17
N THR A 201 -0.09 11.44 0.26
CA THR A 201 1.22 10.98 0.73
C THR A 201 2.21 10.89 -0.42
N CYS A 202 1.79 10.27 -1.54
CA CYS A 202 2.58 10.19 -2.75
C CYS A 202 1.76 9.80 -3.98
N ILE A 203 2.38 9.95 -5.14
CA ILE A 203 1.92 9.41 -6.42
C ILE A 203 2.76 8.19 -6.78
N CYS A 204 2.12 7.16 -7.28
CA CYS A 204 2.75 5.96 -7.79
C CYS A 204 2.64 5.93 -9.32
N ALA A 205 3.74 5.56 -9.98
CA ALA A 205 3.76 5.25 -11.40
C ALA A 205 5.01 4.41 -11.71
N GLU A 206 4.95 3.62 -12.78
CA GLU A 206 6.13 2.89 -13.24
C GLU A 206 7.27 3.85 -13.62
N THR A 207 8.51 3.47 -13.31
CA THR A 207 9.71 4.28 -13.61
C THR A 207 9.74 4.74 -15.07
N LYS A 208 9.39 3.85 -16.02
CA LYS A 208 9.33 4.16 -17.46
C LYS A 208 8.35 5.28 -17.81
N ILE A 209 7.24 5.40 -17.08
CA ILE A 209 6.24 6.47 -17.28
C ILE A 209 6.72 7.74 -16.62
N LEU A 210 7.30 7.65 -15.42
CA LEU A 210 7.86 8.79 -14.69
C LEU A 210 8.99 9.48 -15.48
N ASP A 211 9.81 8.73 -16.21
CA ASP A 211 10.88 9.27 -17.05
C ASP A 211 10.35 10.11 -18.23
N LEU A 212 9.12 9.87 -18.66
CA LEU A 212 8.43 10.65 -19.71
C LEU A 212 7.72 11.89 -19.15
N MET A 213 7.57 11.99 -17.82
CA MET A 213 6.84 13.07 -17.17
C MET A 213 7.79 14.21 -16.75
N THR A 214 7.34 15.44 -16.93
CA THR A 214 8.06 16.62 -16.44
C THR A 214 7.75 16.88 -14.96
N LYS A 215 8.81 17.05 -14.14
CA LYS A 215 8.69 17.27 -12.69
C LYS A 215 7.74 18.38 -12.28
N ASN A 216 7.66 19.45 -13.06
CA ASN A 216 6.84 20.62 -12.74
C ASN A 216 5.33 20.31 -12.71
N LYS A 217 4.90 19.15 -13.22
CA LYS A 217 3.51 18.70 -13.20
C LYS A 217 3.13 17.92 -11.94
N ILE A 218 4.09 17.40 -11.16
CA ILE A 218 3.82 16.61 -9.95
C ILE A 218 4.37 17.34 -8.73
N LYS A 219 3.48 17.84 -7.87
CA LYS A 219 3.81 18.60 -6.66
C LYS A 219 4.01 17.72 -5.41
N TYR A 220 3.67 16.44 -5.53
CA TYR A 220 3.69 15.48 -4.44
C TYR A 220 4.95 14.62 -4.47
N PRO A 221 5.31 13.97 -3.35
CA PRO A 221 6.28 12.89 -3.38
C PRO A 221 5.86 11.80 -4.37
N VAL A 222 6.84 11.08 -4.91
CA VAL A 222 6.61 9.99 -5.87
C VAL A 222 7.24 8.73 -5.32
N LEU A 223 6.48 7.64 -5.36
CA LEU A 223 6.96 6.29 -5.16
C LEU A 223 7.08 5.61 -6.55
N PRO A 224 8.29 5.51 -7.12
CA PRO A 224 8.50 4.81 -8.37
C PRO A 224 8.16 3.32 -8.20
N LEU A 225 7.44 2.75 -9.17
CA LEU A 225 7.10 1.34 -9.18
C LEU A 225 7.97 0.59 -10.17
N ASN A 226 8.51 -0.55 -9.74
CA ASN A 226 9.14 -1.55 -10.58
C ASN A 226 8.33 -2.85 -10.45
N ARG A 227 7.54 -3.16 -11.49
CA ARG A 227 6.66 -4.33 -11.50
C ARG A 227 7.43 -5.60 -11.18
N SER A 228 7.09 -6.20 -10.05
CA SER A 228 7.75 -7.41 -9.54
C SER A 228 6.78 -8.57 -9.38
N LEU A 229 5.49 -8.25 -9.30
CA LEU A 229 4.39 -9.20 -9.24
C LEU A 229 3.93 -9.44 -10.69
N LEU A 230 4.60 -10.37 -11.35
CA LEU A 230 4.27 -10.78 -12.71
C LEU A 230 3.27 -11.93 -12.71
N LYS A 231 2.55 -12.07 -13.81
CA LYS A 231 1.69 -13.23 -13.99
C LYS A 231 2.55 -14.50 -14.07
N PRO A 232 2.08 -15.66 -13.59
CA PRO A 232 2.79 -16.94 -13.75
C PRO A 232 3.12 -17.34 -15.20
N TRP A 233 2.53 -16.67 -16.19
CA TRP A 233 2.67 -16.94 -17.62
C TRP A 233 3.39 -15.82 -18.39
N GLU A 234 3.94 -14.83 -17.67
CA GLU A 234 4.90 -13.83 -18.17
C GLU A 234 6.32 -14.22 -17.75
#